data_AF-A0A382WKA5-F1
#
_entry.id   AF-A0A382WKA5-F1
#
_cell.length_a   1.000
_cell.length_b   1.000
_cell.length_c   1.000
_cell.angle_alpha   90.00
_cell.angle_beta   90.00
_cell.angle_gamma   90.00
#
_symmetry.space_group_name_H-M   'P 1'
#
loop_
_entity.id
_entity.type
_entity.pdbx_description
1 polymer ?
#
loop_
_entity_poly.entity_id
_entity_poly.type
_entity_poly.pdbx_seq_one_letter_code
_entity_poly.pdbx_strand_id
1 'polypeptide(L)' 'MKLSDQTVSVLKNFANINSGIFFEEGKVIRTVAPTKAILAKANITEEIPRNFGIYDITKMLGSYS' A
#
# COMPACT_ATOMS: atom_id res chain seq x y z
N MET A 1 14.31 -1.92 0.36
CA MET A 1 13.60 -0.68 0.75
C MET A 1 13.23 -0.80 2.21
N LYS A 2 13.54 0.17 3.07
CA LYS A 2 13.02 0.18 4.45
C LYS A 2 11.79 1.08 4.48
N LEU A 3 10.64 0.51 4.84
CA LEU A 3 9.40 1.25 5.06
C LEU A 3 9.44 1.95 6.43
N SER A 4 9.06 3.22 6.48
CA SER A 4 8.80 3.92 7.73
C SER A 4 7.54 3.39 8.43
N ASP A 5 7.45 3.62 9.74
CA ASP A 5 6.26 3.27 10.53
C ASP A 5 4.99 3.99 10.01
N GLN A 6 5.15 5.18 9.45
CA GLN A 6 4.07 5.92 8.81
C GLN A 6 3.56 5.18 7.57
N THR A 7 4.45 4.75 6.68
CA THR A 7 4.08 4.00 5.48
C THR A 7 3.48 2.64 5.83
N VAL A 8 4.01 1.94 6.84
CA VAL A 8 3.41 0.70 7.34
C VAL A 8 1.99 0.94 7.87
N SER A 9 1.75 2.04 8.59
CA SER A 9 0.43 2.38 9.10
C SER A 9 -0.57 2.69 7.98
N VAL A 10 -0.14 3.41 6.95
CA VAL A 10 -0.93 3.65 5.73
C VAL A 10 -1.30 2.33 5.05
N LEU A 11 -0.33 1.42 4.87
CA LEU A 11 -0.56 0.12 4.25
C LEU A 11 -1.51 -0.76 5.06
N LYS A 12 -1.41 -0.76 6.40
CA LYS A 12 -2.38 -1.44 7.27
C LYS A 12 -3.79 -0.89 7.12
N ASN A 13 -3.94 0.44 7.01
CA ASN A 13 -5.24 1.04 6.75
C ASN A 13 -5.77 0.63 5.35
N PHE A 14 -4.92 0.65 4.33
CA PHE A 14 -5.31 0.31 2.97
C PHE A 14 -5.69 -1.16 2.81
N ALA A 15 -5.07 -2.06 3.58
CA ALA A 15 -5.44 -3.48 3.63
C ALA A 15 -6.90 -3.71 4.08
N ASN A 16 -7.48 -2.81 4.88
CA ASN A 16 -8.89 -2.87 5.26
C ASN A 16 -9.83 -2.37 4.15
N ILE A 17 -9.32 -1.61 3.17
CA ILE A 17 -10.10 -1.12 2.02
C ILE A 17 -10.05 -2.14 0.87
N ASN A 18 -8.87 -2.66 0.59
CA ASN A 18 -8.63 -3.69 -0.41
C ASN A 18 -7.41 -4.53 0.03
N SER A 19 -7.56 -5.85 0.04
CA SER A 19 -6.48 -6.77 0.43
C SER A 19 -5.28 -6.67 -0.51
N GLY A 20 -5.53 -6.37 -1.79
CA GLY A 20 -4.50 -6.20 -2.81
C GLY A 20 -4.25 -4.75 -3.16
N ILE A 21 -3.04 -4.46 -3.65
CA ILE A 21 -2.65 -3.12 -4.07
C ILE A 21 -1.66 -3.16 -5.22
N PHE A 22 -1.75 -2.16 -6.09
CA PHE A 22 -0.77 -1.90 -7.12
C PHE A 22 0.04 -0.67 -6.74
N PHE A 23 1.35 -0.86 -6.60
CA PHE A 23 2.30 0.21 -6.36
C PHE A 23 2.76 0.77 -7.71
N GLU A 24 2.72 2.09 -7.81
CA GLU A 24 3.28 2.83 -8.93
C GLU A 24 4.62 3.45 -8.49
N GLU A 25 5.54 3.62 -9.43
CA GLU A 25 6.81 4.31 -9.21
C GLU A 25 6.58 5.73 -8.68
N GLY A 26 7.40 6.14 -7.72
CA GLY A 26 7.30 7.44 -7.05
C GLY A 26 6.85 7.33 -5.59
N LYS A 27 6.22 8.38 -5.06
CA LYS A 27 5.97 8.56 -3.61
C LYS A 27 4.49 8.55 -3.22
N VAL A 28 3.66 7.92 -4.04
CA VAL A 28 2.20 7.93 -3.88
C VAL A 28 1.67 6.52 -3.89
N ILE A 29 0.82 6.20 -2.91
CA ILE A 29 0.10 4.94 -2.84
C ILE A 29 -1.39 5.22 -2.98
N ARG A 30 -2.10 4.36 -3.73
CA ARG A 30 -3.53 4.48 -3.99
C ARG A 30 -4.20 3.12 -3.82
N THR A 31 -5.43 3.11 -3.31
CA THR A 31 -6.26 1.91 -3.27
C THR A 31 -7.72 2.26 -3.55
N VAL A 32 -8.46 1.27 -4.04
CA VAL A 32 -9.89 1.35 -4.30
C VAL A 32 -10.55 0.09 -3.76
N ALA A 33 -11.67 0.25 -3.06
CA ALA A 33 -12.45 -0.90 -2.59
C ALA A 33 -12.95 -1.73 -3.78
N PRO A 34 -13.07 -3.05 -3.65
CA PRO A 34 -13.63 -3.90 -4.71
C PRO A 34 -15.02 -3.46 -5.18
N THR A 35 -15.83 -2.92 -4.28
CA THR A 35 -17.16 -2.34 -4.56
C THR A 35 -17.12 -0.99 -5.26
N LYS A 36 -15.94 -0.39 -5.42
CA LYS A 36 -15.69 0.95 -5.98
C LYS A 36 -16.33 2.11 -5.20
N ALA A 37 -16.79 1.87 -3.97
CA ALA A 37 -17.40 2.90 -3.13
C ALA A 37 -16.38 3.78 -2.39
N ILE A 38 -15.17 3.27 -2.14
CA ILE A 38 -14.12 3.94 -1.37
C ILE A 38 -12.86 4.03 -2.21
N LEU A 39 -12.27 5.22 -2.27
CA LEU A 39 -10.97 5.48 -2.86
C LEU A 39 -10.11 6.21 -1.83
N ALA A 40 -8.88 5.75 -1.66
CA ALA A 40 -7.90 6.39 -0.77
C ALA A 40 -6.58 6.62 -1.49
N LYS A 41 -5.90 7.71 -1.12
CA LYS A 41 -4.58 8.09 -1.62
C LYS A 41 -3.75 8.64 -0.46
N ALA A 42 -2.48 8.26 -0.40
CA ALA A 42 -1.54 8.77 0.56
C ALA A 42 -0.19 9.07 -0.12
N ASN A 43 0.48 10.13 0.35
CA ASN A 43 1.88 10.36 0.03
C ASN A 43 2.74 9.68 1.09
N ILE A 44 3.84 9.07 0.66
CA ILE A 44 4.81 8.42 1.54
C ILE A 44 6.16 9.12 1.43
N THR A 45 7.03 8.87 2.40
CA THR A 45 8.39 9.42 2.42
C THR A 45 9.32 8.67 1.48
N GLU A 46 9.09 7.37 1.30
CA GLU A 46 9.91 6.50 0.46
C GLU A 46 9.55 6.64 -1.01
N GLU A 47 10.52 6.33 -1.87
CA GLU A 47 10.31 6.24 -3.31
C GLU A 47 10.18 4.79 -3.72
N ILE A 48 9.03 4.44 -4.29
CA ILE A 48 8.78 3.16 -4.92
C ILE A 48 9.61 3.11 -6.21
N PRO A 49 10.52 2.14 -6.37
CA PRO A 49 11.51 2.16 -7.46
C PRO A 49 10.98 1.70 -8.82
N ARG A 50 9.81 1.05 -8.86
CA ARG A 50 9.15 0.57 -10.07
C ARG A 50 7.72 0.15 -9.77
N ASN A 51 6.93 -0.05 -10.82
CA ASN A 51 5.57 -0.56 -10.69
C ASN A 51 5.55 -2.05 -10.30
N PHE A 52 4.72 -2.43 -9.32
CA PHE A 52 4.47 -3.84 -8.97
C PHE A 52 3.15 -4.02 -8.20
N GLY A 53 2.59 -5.23 -8.28
CA GLY A 53 1.38 -5.60 -7.55
C GLY A 53 1.68 -6.47 -6.34
N ILE A 54 0.90 -6.29 -5.27
CA ILE A 54 0.85 -7.17 -4.11
C ILE A 54 -0.58 -7.65 -3.94
N TYR A 55 -0.76 -8.96 -3.87
CA TYR A 55 -2.10 -9.56 -3.75
C TYR A 55 -2.67 -9.48 -2.34
N ASP A 56 -1.80 -9.61 -1.32
CA ASP A 56 -2.17 -9.57 0.10
C ASP A 56 -1.16 -8.72 0.88
N ILE A 57 -1.58 -7.50 1.21
CA ILE A 57 -0.79 -6.54 1.98
C ILE A 57 -0.53 -7.06 3.40
N THR A 58 -1.53 -7.65 4.04
CA THR A 58 -1.42 -8.16 5.42
C THR A 58 -0.35 -9.24 5.51
N LYS A 59 -0.35 -10.18 4.55
CA LYS A 59 0.67 -11.23 4.47
C LYS A 59 2.07 -10.65 4.20
N MET A 60 2.20 -9.68 3.29
CA MET A 60 3.48 -9.01 3.04
C MET A 60 4.02 -8.33 4.30
N LEU A 61 3.18 -7.56 5.01
CA LEU A 61 3.57 -6.85 6.24
C LEU A 61 3.94 -7.82 7.37
N GLY A 62 3.27 -8.97 7.47
CA GLY A 62 3.61 -10.00 8.46
C GLY A 62 4.96 -10.69 8.19
N SER A 63 5.36 -10.82 6.92
CA SER A 63 6.70 -11.34 6.54
C SER A 63 7.81 -10.27 6.58
N TYR A 64 7.44 -9.00 6.77
CA TYR A 64 8.37 -7.87 6.81
C TYR A 64 8.94 -7.61 8.23
N SER A 65 8.52 -8.39 9.24
CA SER A 65 9.03 -8.35 10.62
C SER A 65 10.51 -8.66 10.74
#